data_AF-A0A7C7CZ47-F1
#
_entry.id   AF-A0A7C7CZ47-F1
#
_cell.length_a   1.000
_cell.length_b   1.000
_cell.length_c   1.000
_cell.angle_alpha   90.00
_cell.angle_beta   90.00
_cell.angle_gamma   90.00
#
_symmetry.space_group_name_H-M   'P 1'
#
loop_
_entity.id
_entity.type
_entity.pdbx_description
1 polymer ?
#
loop_
_entity_poly.entity_id
_entity_poly.type
_entity_poly.pdbx_seq_one_letter_code
_entity_poly.pdbx_strand_id
1 'polypeptide(L)'
;NISQLFLVEGGLVGLIGVGLGICLALIVGFLQIRYGFFRIPAEIYFMSQLAVKFNLQQFITVGAFGFLLALVATVYPAWKASGVQPADAVRYE
;
A
#
# COMPACT_ATOMS: atom_id res chain seq x y z
N ASN A 1 23.75 3.49 11.90
CA ASN A 1 22.89 2.57 12.69
C ASN A 1 22.06 1.70 11.76
N ILE A 2 22.15 0.38 11.93
CA ILE A 2 21.43 -0.61 11.10
C ILE A 2 19.91 -0.37 11.16
N SER A 3 19.37 0.03 12.32
CA SER A 3 17.95 0.36 12.50
C SER A 3 17.45 1.52 11.63
N GLN A 4 18.27 2.54 11.38
CA GLN A 4 17.90 3.67 10.52
C GLN A 4 17.82 3.26 9.04
N LEU A 5 18.70 2.36 8.61
CA LEU A 5 18.69 1.83 7.24
C LEU A 5 17.38 1.08 6.97
N PHE A 6 17.00 0.18 7.89
CA PHE A 6 15.73 -0.56 7.78
C PHE A 6 14.51 0.36 7.80
N LEU A 7 14.49 1.37 8.67
CA LEU A 7 13.39 2.35 8.71
C LEU A 7 13.26 3.13 7.40
N VAL A 8 14.38 3.55 6.80
CA VAL A 8 14.38 4.28 5.52
C VAL A 8 13.95 3.37 4.37
N GLU A 9 14.45 2.14 4.30
CA GLU A 9 14.01 1.17 3.28
C GLU A 9 12.52 0.85 3.40
N GLY A 10 12.03 0.57 4.61
CA GLY A 10 10.61 0.30 4.81
C GLY A 10 9.72 1.49 4.48
N GLY A 11 10.18 2.71 4.79
CA GLY A 11 9.52 3.94 4.37
C GLY A 11 9.46 4.08 2.85
N LEU A 12 10.57 3.83 2.15
CA LEU A 12 10.61 3.89 0.68
C LEU A 12 9.69 2.83 0.04
N VAL A 13 9.76 1.58 0.50
CA VAL A 13 8.90 0.49 0.02
C VAL A 13 7.43 0.79 0.29
N GLY A 14 7.11 1.31 1.48
CA GLY A 14 5.76 1.73 1.83
C GLY A 14 5.23 2.83 0.93
N LEU A 15 6.04 3.85 0.63
CA LEU A 15 5.67 4.96 -0.24
C LEU A 15 5.41 4.50 -1.68
N ILE A 16 6.31 3.66 -2.22
CA ILE A 16 6.19 3.09 -3.56
C ILE A 16 4.95 2.19 -3.64
N GLY A 17 4.72 1.35 -2.64
CA GLY A 17 3.57 0.45 -2.58
C GLY A 17 2.23 1.21 -2.58
N VAL A 18 2.12 2.25 -1.76
CA VAL A 18 0.92 3.11 -1.74
C VAL A 18 0.72 3.82 -3.08
N GLY A 19 1.79 4.38 -3.65
CA GLY A 19 1.73 5.03 -4.96
C GLY A 19 1.26 4.11 -6.07
N LEU A 20 1.82 2.89 -6.14
CA LEU A 20 1.40 1.87 -7.10
C LEU A 20 -0.05 1.42 -6.88
N GLY A 21 -0.47 1.24 -5.62
CA GLY A 21 -1.83 0.88 -5.29
C GLY A 21 -2.86 1.93 -5.72
N ILE A 22 -2.58 3.21 -5.48
CA ILE A 22 -3.43 4.32 -5.93
C ILE A 22 -3.48 4.36 -7.47
N CYS A 23 -2.34 4.22 -8.14
CA CYS A 23 -2.27 4.20 -9.60
C CYS A 23 -3.12 3.06 -10.18
N LEU A 24 -3.02 1.86 -9.61
CA LEU A 24 -3.81 0.70 -10.01
C LEU A 24 -5.32 0.96 -9.80
N ALA A 25 -5.71 1.52 -8.67
CA ALA A 25 -7.11 1.85 -8.38
C ALA A 25 -7.70 2.86 -9.38
N LEU A 26 -6.91 3.86 -9.78
CA LEU A 26 -7.30 4.83 -10.80
C LEU A 26 -7.46 4.18 -12.18
N ILE A 27 -6.52 3.32 -12.59
CA ILE A 27 -6.57 2.59 -13.86
C ILE A 27 -7.82 1.71 -13.91
N VAL A 28 -8.05 0.90 -12.87
CA VAL A 28 -9.19 -0.01 -12.78
C VAL A 28 -10.50 0.79 -12.78
N GLY A 29 -10.58 1.88 -12.01
CA GLY A 29 -11.76 2.73 -11.97
C GLY A 29 -12.05 3.40 -13.32
N PHE A 30 -11.02 3.87 -14.02
CA PHE A 30 -11.16 4.44 -15.37
C PHE A 30 -11.63 3.39 -16.38
N LEU A 31 -11.07 2.18 -16.32
CA LEU A 31 -11.47 1.07 -17.18
C LEU A 31 -12.93 0.66 -16.93
N GLN A 32 -13.36 0.66 -15.66
CA GLN A 32 -14.75 0.39 -15.29
C GLN A 32 -15.71 1.45 -15.83
N ILE A 33 -15.35 2.74 -15.78
CA ILE A 33 -16.17 3.82 -16.37
C ILE A 33 -16.23 3.69 -17.89
N ARG A 34 -15.11 3.34 -18.55
CA ARG A 34 -15.00 3.31 -20.01
C ARG A 34 -15.67 2.09 -20.66
N TYR A 35 -15.54 0.93 -20.03
CA TYR A 35 -15.97 -0.36 -20.59
C TYR A 35 -17.16 -0.98 -19.85
N GLY A 36 -17.44 -0.56 -18.61
CA GLY A 36 -18.57 -1.06 -17.83
C GLY A 36 -18.50 -2.57 -17.62
N PHE A 37 -17.35 -3.10 -17.21
CA PHE A 37 -17.13 -4.54 -16.99
C PHE A 37 -18.08 -5.11 -15.94
N PHE A 38 -18.28 -4.39 -14.83
CA PHE A 38 -19.26 -4.75 -13.80
C PHE A 38 -20.61 -4.09 -14.11
N ARG A 39 -21.45 -4.78 -14.89
CA ARG A 39 -22.86 -4.42 -15.09
C ARG A 39 -23.69 -5.08 -14.00
N ILE A 40 -24.48 -4.29 -13.29
CA ILE A 40 -25.45 -4.79 -12.31
C ILE A 40 -26.78 -4.98 -13.07
N PRO A 41 -27.54 -6.08 -12.85
CA PRO A 41 -28.88 -6.21 -13.40
C PRO A 41 -29.72 -5.00 -12.98
N ALA A 42 -30.02 -4.13 -13.94
CA ALA A 42 -30.65 -2.83 -13.71
C ALA A 42 -32.07 -2.95 -13.13
N GLU A 43 -32.69 -4.13 -13.24
CA GLU A 43 -34.05 -4.41 -12.76
C GLU A 43 -34.22 -4.29 -11.25
N ILE A 44 -33.14 -4.44 -10.46
CA ILE A 44 -33.22 -4.39 -8.98
C ILE A 44 -32.62 -3.08 -8.42
N TYR A 45 -31.64 -2.49 -9.12
CA TYR A 45 -30.84 -1.38 -8.60
C TYR A 45 -31.01 -0.03 -9.34
N PHE A 46 -31.87 0.06 -10.37
CA PHE A 46 -32.11 1.28 -11.16
C PHE A 46 -30.84 1.98 -11.70
N MET A 47 -29.70 1.28 -11.71
CA MET A 47 -28.38 1.77 -12.12
C MET A 47 -27.85 0.82 -13.20
N SER A 48 -27.61 1.34 -14.40
CA SER A 48 -27.11 0.56 -15.55
C SER A 48 -25.64 0.14 -15.43
N GLN A 49 -24.89 0.77 -14.51
CA GLN A 49 -23.45 0.56 -14.32
C GLN A 49 -23.03 0.98 -12.90
N LEU A 50 -22.03 0.28 -12.34
CA LEU A 50 -21.45 0.65 -11.05
C LEU A 50 -20.73 2.00 -11.18
N ALA A 51 -21.33 3.05 -10.62
CA ALA A 51 -20.78 4.41 -10.65
C ALA A 51 -19.56 4.50 -9.72
N VAL A 52 -18.36 4.34 -10.29
CA VAL A 52 -17.10 4.55 -9.56
C VAL A 52 -16.96 6.05 -9.28
N LYS A 53 -16.99 6.43 -7.99
CA LYS A 53 -16.73 7.80 -7.53
C LYS A 53 -15.35 7.87 -6.89
N PHE A 54 -14.45 8.58 -7.53
CA PHE A 54 -13.14 8.89 -6.95
C PHE A 54 -13.30 9.96 -5.87
N ASN A 55 -13.03 9.60 -4.62
CA ASN A 55 -13.03 10.54 -3.50
C ASN A 55 -11.59 10.68 -2.96
N LEU A 56 -11.03 11.88 -3.10
CA LEU A 56 -9.66 12.18 -2.69
C LEU A 56 -9.43 11.90 -1.20
N GLN A 57 -10.42 12.19 -0.35
CA GLN A 57 -10.33 11.92 1.08
C GLN A 57 -10.14 10.42 1.35
N GLN A 58 -10.85 9.55 0.63
CA GLN A 58 -10.69 8.11 0.77
C GLN A 58 -9.30 7.64 0.33
N PHE A 59 -8.77 8.17 -0.78
CA PHE A 59 -7.41 7.86 -1.22
C PHE A 59 -6.36 8.27 -0.20
N ILE A 60 -6.49 9.47 0.39
CA ILE A 60 -5.57 9.96 1.42
C ILE A 60 -5.67 9.10 2.68
N THR A 61 -6.88 8.80 3.16
CA THR A 61 -7.07 7.97 4.35
C THR A 61 -6.50 6.57 4.15
N VAL A 62 -6.88 5.88 3.08
CA VAL A 62 -6.39 4.53 2.79
C VAL A 62 -4.88 4.52 2.55
N GLY A 63 -4.35 5.50 1.82
CA GLY A 63 -2.92 5.65 1.59
C GLY A 63 -2.14 5.88 2.89
N ALA A 64 -2.65 6.73 3.78
CA ALA A 64 -2.05 6.98 5.10
C ALA A 64 -2.07 5.73 5.98
N PHE A 65 -3.19 5.01 6.03
CA PHE A 65 -3.27 3.74 6.76
C PHE A 65 -2.33 2.68 6.18
N GLY A 66 -2.27 2.54 4.86
CA GLY A 66 -1.37 1.60 4.18
C GLY A 66 0.11 1.92 4.47
N PHE A 67 0.47 3.20 4.41
CA PHE A 67 1.82 3.65 4.74
C PHE A 67 2.18 3.40 6.22
N LEU A 68 1.26 3.71 7.15
CA LEU A 68 1.46 3.44 8.58
C LEU A 68 1.62 1.94 8.85
N LEU A 69 0.81 1.09 8.23
CA LEU A 69 0.93 -0.35 8.36
C LEU A 69 2.26 -0.87 7.80
N ALA A 70 2.72 -0.33 6.66
CA ALA A 70 4.03 -0.65 6.11
C ALA A 70 5.17 -0.26 7.07
N LEU A 71 5.08 0.94 7.67
CA LEU A 71 6.06 1.36 8.68
C LEU A 71 6.03 0.44 9.91
N VAL A 72 4.86 0.12 10.46
CA VAL A 72 4.72 -0.79 11.61
C VAL A 72 5.29 -2.18 11.29
N ALA A 73 5.03 -2.71 10.10
CA ALA A 73 5.62 -3.97 9.64
C ALA A 73 7.15 -3.93 9.57
N THR A 74 7.73 -2.75 9.31
CA THR A 74 9.19 -2.55 9.24
C THR A 74 9.83 -2.32 10.61
N VAL A 75 9.08 -1.87 11.62
CA VAL A 75 9.61 -1.66 12.98
C VAL A 75 10.09 -2.97 13.61
N TYR A 76 9.37 -4.08 13.40
CA TYR A 76 9.77 -5.40 13.92
C TYR A 76 11.15 -5.87 13.44
N PRO A 77 11.43 -5.94 12.11
CA PRO A 77 12.75 -6.31 11.62
C PRO A 77 13.83 -5.28 11.98
N ALA A 78 13.51 -3.99 12.02
CA ALA A 78 14.48 -2.96 12.43
C ALA A 78 14.95 -3.16 13.89
N TRP A 79 14.02 -3.50 14.79
CA TRP A 79 14.33 -3.79 16.19
C TRP A 79 15.16 -5.08 16.31
N LYS A 80 14.76 -6.15 15.60
CA LYS A 80 15.51 -7.40 15.54
C LYS A 80 16.94 -7.24 15.01
N ALA A 81 17.12 -6.44 13.96
CA ALA A 81 18.43 -6.18 13.36
C ALA A 81 19.35 -5.34 14.26
N SER A 82 18.78 -4.46 15.10
CA SER A 82 19.57 -3.66 16.05
C SER A 82 20.16 -4.48 17.21
N GLY A 83 19.61 -5.67 17.48
CA GLY A 83 20.11 -6.60 18.49
C GLY A 83 21.24 -7.52 18.02
N VAL A 84 21.55 -7.55 16.71
CA VAL A 84 22.64 -8.36 16.16
C VAL A 84 23.94 -7.57 16.30
N GLN A 85 24.79 -7.95 17.25
CA GLN A 85 26.12 -7.35 17.39
C GLN A 85 26.97 -7.70 16.16
N PRO A 86 27.63 -6.72 15.51
CA PRO A 86 28.43 -6.96 14.30
C PRO A 86 29.57 -7.96 14.51
N ALA A 87 30.01 -8.18 15.75
CA ALA A 87 31.03 -9.17 16.11
C ALA A 87 30.53 -10.64 15.99
N ASP A 88 29.23 -10.90 16.17
CA ASP A 88 28.67 -12.25 16.01
C ASP A 88 28.38 -12.59 14.54
N ALA A 89 28.12 -11.58 13.69
CA ALA A 89 27.86 -11.79 12.27
C ALA A 89 29.10 -12.32 11.51
N VAL A 90 30.32 -11.88 11.89
CA VAL A 90 31.59 -12.33 11.28
C VAL A 90 32.05 -13.69 11.82
N ARG A 91 31.57 -14.10 13.00
CA ARG A 91 31.95 -15.38 13.61
C ARG A 91 31.22 -16.59 13.00
N TYR A 92 30.18 -16.33 12.19
CA TYR A 92 29.43 -17.34 11.44
C TYR A 92 29.73 -17.31 9.92
N GLU A 93 30.70 -16.50 9.47
CA GLU A 93 31.36 -16.68 8.17
C GLU A 93 32.55 -17.65 8.27
#